data_AF-A0A1C6AMP2-F1
#
_entry.id   AF-A0A1C6AMP2-F1
#
_cell.length_a   1.000
_cell.length_b   1.000
_cell.length_c   1.000
_cell.angle_alpha   90.00
_cell.angle_beta   90.00
_cell.angle_gamma   90.00
#
_symmetry.space_group_name_H-M   'P 1'
#
loop_
_entity.id
_entity.type
_entity.pdbx_description
1 polymer ?
#
loop_
_entity_poly.entity_id
_entity_poly.type
_entity_poly.pdbx_seq_one_letter_code
_entity_poly.pdbx_strand_id
1 'polypeptide(L)'
;MKNRMQDLDFEQTVAFDSVKDFEFTRKAAQKFRQVVSLDEFEDEDADVIFHYLYKEMELVSFGDHLKRYIYERAGLEEPYNEVTQDIYRDIVIESFHETCTPKSMNPTSTKLTSLANNWLTQASVKRETVFLLGFGLRMSVEDVSDFLTRVLREQDFDFHNPDEVIYWFCYYRQLGYHKAEELKKKYENLQPDANYTDAPQVYSGKICLDTEEKLLAYLAYVKAGTDDPMSEKSQAFQEFVRLLTKAKEIIAKMYQRDEEEKSRNKVWNISDITDSDVEKVICSGIPVNKMGNLKKMSASILAKHFSQKRFSRQRINSILNHKFPVERFDLITLEFFIVSQEMQDDDPYNRYHHFLEEIQEILHKCGMSEIYIVNPYECFLLMCLLTDCPLAVFADIWEMSYEEDKKDIS
;
A
#
# COMPACT_ATOMS: atom_id res chain seq x y z
N MET A 1 4.90 -10.27 -31.50
CA MET A 1 4.93 -8.86 -31.99
C MET A 1 6.33 -8.26 -31.80
N LYS A 2 6.71 -7.14 -32.43
CA LYS A 2 7.99 -6.44 -32.13
C LYS A 2 7.95 -5.86 -30.72
N ASN A 3 8.70 -6.43 -29.77
CA ASN A 3 9.21 -5.89 -28.50
C ASN A 3 8.59 -4.54 -28.04
N ARG A 4 7.28 -4.54 -27.74
CA ARG A 4 6.51 -3.35 -27.26
C ARG A 4 6.72 -3.07 -25.77
N MET A 5 7.52 -3.91 -25.12
CA MET A 5 7.79 -3.95 -23.69
C MET A 5 8.74 -2.85 -23.22
N GLN A 6 9.40 -2.17 -24.18
CA GLN A 6 10.32 -1.07 -23.92
C GLN A 6 9.58 0.21 -23.45
N ASP A 7 8.27 0.31 -23.69
CA ASP A 7 7.46 1.52 -23.45
C ASP A 7 6.69 1.49 -22.11
N LEU A 8 6.89 0.48 -21.25
CA LEU A 8 6.35 0.51 -19.88
C LEU A 8 7.00 1.65 -19.11
N ASP A 9 6.32 2.79 -19.00
CA ASP A 9 6.84 4.08 -18.52
C ASP A 9 7.02 4.15 -16.99
N PHE A 10 7.54 3.09 -16.37
CA PHE A 10 7.80 3.04 -14.92
C PHE A 10 8.87 4.04 -14.45
N GLU A 11 9.64 4.57 -15.39
CA GLU A 11 10.69 5.58 -15.24
C GLU A 11 11.35 5.61 -16.62
N GLN A 12 11.31 6.74 -17.32
CA GLN A 12 11.94 6.91 -18.64
C GLN A 12 13.48 6.90 -18.58
N THR A 13 14.11 6.24 -17.58
CA THR A 13 15.57 6.33 -17.34
C THR A 13 16.17 5.21 -16.48
N VAL A 14 15.61 4.00 -16.40
CA VAL A 14 16.40 2.90 -15.80
C VAL A 14 17.28 2.28 -16.88
N ALA A 15 18.49 2.83 -17.06
CA ALA A 15 19.51 2.17 -17.87
C ALA A 15 19.76 0.77 -17.30
N PHE A 16 19.63 -0.26 -18.14
CA PHE A 16 19.78 -1.67 -17.74
C PHE A 16 21.13 -1.96 -17.06
N ASP A 17 22.15 -1.13 -17.31
CA ASP A 17 23.53 -1.38 -16.92
C ASP A 17 24.00 -0.64 -15.64
N SER A 18 23.16 0.16 -14.97
CA SER A 18 23.63 1.07 -13.90
C SER A 18 22.84 1.09 -12.58
N VAL A 19 22.02 0.08 -12.29
CA VAL A 19 21.28 0.02 -11.01
C VAL A 19 22.22 -0.45 -9.90
N LYS A 20 22.35 0.38 -8.86
CA LYS A 20 23.23 0.06 -7.72
C LYS A 20 22.64 -1.07 -6.87
N ASP A 21 23.49 -1.75 -6.13
CA ASP A 21 23.13 -2.91 -5.31
C ASP A 21 22.10 -2.58 -4.21
N PHE A 22 22.10 -1.37 -3.66
CA PHE A 22 21.10 -0.92 -2.69
C PHE A 22 19.78 -0.42 -3.31
N GLU A 23 19.68 -0.25 -4.63
CA GLU A 23 18.50 0.32 -5.29
C GLU A 23 17.40 -0.71 -5.59
N PHE A 24 16.92 -1.42 -4.56
CA PHE A 24 15.92 -2.49 -4.71
C PHE A 24 14.64 -2.07 -5.45
N THR A 25 14.20 -0.81 -5.38
CA THR A 25 13.04 -0.33 -6.15
C THR A 25 13.30 -0.39 -7.66
N ARG A 26 14.47 0.08 -8.10
CA ARG A 26 14.85 0.03 -9.52
C ARG A 26 15.09 -1.40 -9.97
N LYS A 27 15.69 -2.24 -9.12
CA LYS A 27 15.85 -3.67 -9.41
C LYS A 27 14.49 -4.36 -9.58
N ALA A 28 13.53 -4.08 -8.70
CA ALA A 28 12.18 -4.63 -8.82
C ALA A 28 11.49 -4.17 -10.11
N ALA A 29 11.63 -2.90 -10.49
CA ALA A 29 11.10 -2.39 -11.76
C ALA A 29 11.77 -3.04 -12.97
N GLN A 30 13.09 -3.22 -12.97
CA GLN A 30 13.81 -3.96 -14.01
C GLN A 30 13.36 -5.41 -14.10
N LYS A 31 13.23 -6.08 -12.95
CA LYS A 31 12.77 -7.47 -12.88
C LYS A 31 11.34 -7.63 -13.37
N PHE A 32 10.44 -6.74 -12.97
CA PHE A 32 9.08 -6.67 -13.51
C PHE A 32 9.12 -6.61 -15.04
N ARG A 33 9.87 -5.65 -15.63
CA ARG A 33 10.00 -5.52 -17.09
C ARG A 33 10.59 -6.77 -17.74
N GLN A 34 11.58 -7.41 -17.12
CA GLN A 34 12.18 -8.64 -17.64
C GLN A 34 11.15 -9.77 -17.70
N VAL A 35 10.39 -9.98 -16.62
CA VAL A 35 9.40 -11.06 -16.50
C VAL A 35 8.27 -10.88 -17.50
N VAL A 36 7.71 -9.68 -17.60
CA VAL A 36 6.61 -9.44 -18.54
C VAL A 36 7.08 -9.52 -20.01
N SER A 37 8.40 -9.43 -20.26
CA SER A 37 9.01 -9.55 -21.60
C SER A 37 9.44 -10.95 -22.00
N LEU A 38 9.16 -11.96 -21.18
CA LEU A 38 9.44 -13.35 -21.53
C LEU A 38 8.49 -13.80 -22.64
N ASP A 39 8.99 -14.60 -23.58
CA ASP A 39 8.14 -15.19 -24.62
C ASP A 39 7.07 -16.09 -23.97
N GLU A 40 7.44 -16.76 -22.88
CA GLU A 40 6.54 -17.59 -22.06
C GLU A 40 5.44 -16.76 -21.36
N PHE A 41 5.59 -15.44 -21.23
CA PHE A 41 4.54 -14.59 -20.66
C PHE A 41 3.31 -14.48 -21.58
N GLU A 42 3.44 -14.73 -22.89
CA GLU A 42 2.31 -14.73 -23.81
C GLU A 42 1.45 -16.01 -23.67
N ASP A 43 2.06 -17.17 -23.39
CA ASP A 43 1.40 -18.48 -23.43
C ASP A 43 1.26 -19.20 -22.07
N GLU A 44 2.11 -18.87 -21.08
CA GLU A 44 2.20 -19.50 -19.74
C GLU A 44 2.16 -18.44 -18.61
N ASP A 45 1.39 -17.37 -18.83
CA ASP A 45 1.32 -16.17 -17.97
C ASP A 45 1.18 -16.47 -16.46
N ALA A 46 0.24 -17.32 -16.06
CA ALA A 46 0.00 -17.66 -14.65
C ALA A 46 1.21 -18.34 -13.99
N ASP A 47 1.86 -19.29 -14.67
CA ASP A 47 3.06 -19.96 -14.18
C ASP A 47 4.26 -19.02 -14.08
N VAL A 48 4.46 -18.16 -15.09
CA VAL A 48 5.53 -17.15 -15.11
C VAL A 48 5.35 -16.15 -13.96
N ILE A 49 4.16 -15.58 -13.81
CA ILE A 49 3.88 -14.61 -12.74
C ILE A 49 4.00 -15.27 -11.37
N PHE A 50 3.46 -16.48 -11.19
CA PHE A 50 3.55 -17.20 -9.93
C PHE A 50 5.00 -17.53 -9.56
N HIS A 51 5.79 -17.99 -10.53
CA HIS A 51 7.22 -18.25 -10.33
C HIS A 51 7.93 -16.98 -9.86
N TYR A 52 7.72 -15.86 -10.56
CA TYR A 52 8.32 -14.60 -10.17
C TYR A 52 7.91 -14.18 -8.75
N LEU A 53 6.60 -14.13 -8.45
CA LEU A 53 6.09 -13.70 -7.15
C LEU A 53 6.60 -14.55 -5.99
N TYR A 54 6.76 -15.86 -6.19
CA TYR A 54 7.11 -16.80 -5.12
C TYR A 54 8.62 -17.09 -5.01
N LYS A 55 9.34 -17.13 -6.13
CA LYS A 55 10.75 -17.57 -6.19
C LYS A 55 11.74 -16.43 -6.41
N GLU A 56 11.35 -15.38 -7.12
CA GLU A 56 12.28 -14.31 -7.51
C GLU A 56 12.04 -12.99 -6.80
N MET A 57 10.79 -12.68 -6.43
CA MET A 57 10.44 -11.39 -5.85
C MET A 57 11.08 -11.23 -4.46
N GLU A 58 12.02 -10.30 -4.38
CA GLU A 58 12.72 -10.00 -3.13
C GLU A 58 11.80 -9.27 -2.14
N LEU A 59 11.60 -9.87 -0.97
CA LEU A 59 10.94 -9.21 0.15
C LEU A 59 11.94 -8.36 0.93
N VAL A 60 12.05 -7.09 0.54
CA VAL A 60 12.92 -6.12 1.22
C VAL A 60 12.41 -5.86 2.63
N SER A 61 13.28 -6.01 3.62
CA SER A 61 12.94 -5.78 5.03
C SER A 61 12.92 -4.30 5.39
N PHE A 62 12.18 -3.92 6.42
CA PHE A 62 12.28 -2.58 7.00
C PHE A 62 13.73 -2.20 7.33
N GLY A 63 14.50 -3.13 7.88
CA GLY A 63 15.91 -2.92 8.19
C GLY A 63 16.76 -2.59 6.96
N ASP A 64 16.50 -3.20 5.82
CA ASP A 64 17.26 -2.94 4.60
C ASP A 64 16.87 -1.61 3.95
N HIS A 65 15.59 -1.23 4.00
CA HIS A 65 15.15 0.12 3.64
C HIS A 65 15.82 1.18 4.55
N LEU A 66 15.90 0.92 5.86
CA LEU A 66 16.56 1.81 6.81
C LEU A 66 18.06 1.94 6.55
N LYS A 67 18.76 0.83 6.27
CA LYS A 67 20.19 0.86 5.90
C LYS A 67 20.42 1.67 4.63
N ARG A 68 19.64 1.41 3.58
CA ARG A 68 19.71 2.20 2.34
C ARG A 68 19.55 3.69 2.60
N TYR A 69 18.51 4.05 3.36
CA TYR A 69 18.24 5.44 3.71
C TYR A 69 19.43 6.08 4.43
N ILE A 70 19.98 5.41 5.45
CA ILE A 70 21.14 5.89 6.19
C ILE A 70 22.38 5.99 5.30
N TYR A 71 22.61 4.99 4.44
CA TYR A 71 23.73 4.96 3.50
C TYR A 71 23.73 6.18 2.57
N GLU A 72 22.59 6.44 1.91
CA GLU A 72 22.41 7.56 0.99
C GLU A 72 22.53 8.90 1.73
N ARG A 73 21.89 9.01 2.91
CA ARG A 73 21.86 10.24 3.69
C ARG A 73 23.20 10.61 4.33
N ALA A 74 23.93 9.62 4.84
CA ALA A 74 25.24 9.83 5.45
C ALA A 74 26.34 10.04 4.41
N GLY A 75 26.05 9.80 3.13
CA GLY A 75 27.01 9.95 2.05
C GLY A 75 28.17 8.96 2.16
N LEU A 76 27.88 7.72 2.57
CA LEU A 76 28.90 6.68 2.70
C LEU A 76 29.52 6.37 1.34
N GLU A 77 30.84 6.31 1.28
CA GLU A 77 31.59 6.09 0.03
C GLU A 77 31.94 4.62 -0.18
N GLU A 78 32.01 3.84 0.91
CA GLU A 78 32.29 2.41 0.85
C GLU A 78 31.20 1.67 0.07
N PRO A 79 31.54 0.59 -0.66
CA PRO A 79 30.54 -0.27 -1.29
C PRO A 79 29.46 -0.72 -0.28
N TYR A 80 28.18 -0.66 -0.66
CA TYR A 80 27.07 -0.91 0.26
C TYR A 80 27.15 -2.28 0.95
N ASN A 81 27.62 -3.31 0.25
CA ASN A 81 27.86 -4.65 0.78
C ASN A 81 29.04 -4.76 1.76
N GLU A 82 29.92 -3.77 1.82
CA GLU A 82 31.06 -3.69 2.74
C GLU A 82 30.75 -2.86 4.00
N VAL A 83 29.67 -2.06 3.99
CA VAL A 83 29.26 -1.29 5.16
C VAL A 83 28.71 -2.20 6.25
N THR A 84 29.40 -2.22 7.39
CA THR A 84 29.03 -3.07 8.53
C THR A 84 27.79 -2.54 9.27
N GLN A 85 27.06 -3.44 9.93
CA GLN A 85 25.92 -3.07 10.77
C GLN A 85 26.31 -2.11 11.91
N ASP A 86 27.54 -2.19 12.41
CA ASP A 86 28.03 -1.30 13.47
C ASP A 86 28.07 0.17 13.01
N ILE A 87 28.49 0.43 11.76
CA ILE A 87 28.50 1.78 11.17
C ILE A 87 27.08 2.35 11.12
N TYR A 88 26.13 1.60 10.56
CA TYR A 88 24.73 2.03 10.50
C TYR A 88 24.16 2.31 11.89
N ARG A 89 24.44 1.44 12.86
CA ARG A 89 23.97 1.60 14.24
C ARG A 89 24.53 2.87 14.87
N ASP A 90 25.83 3.10 14.69
CA ASP A 90 26.51 4.21 15.34
C ASP A 90 26.01 5.55 14.76
N ILE A 91 25.73 5.62 13.45
CA ILE A 91 25.06 6.78 12.82
C ILE A 91 23.68 7.03 13.44
N VAL A 92 22.86 5.99 13.61
CA VAL A 92 21.53 6.14 14.25
C VAL A 92 21.67 6.66 15.68
N ILE A 93 22.59 6.09 16.46
CA ILE A 93 22.81 6.49 17.87
C ILE A 93 23.28 7.95 17.96
N GLU A 94 24.26 8.34 17.15
CA GLU A 94 24.78 9.70 17.10
C GLU A 94 23.68 10.69 16.72
N SER A 95 22.91 10.40 15.67
CA SER A 95 21.81 11.27 15.23
C SER A 95 20.74 11.46 16.30
N PHE A 96 20.37 10.40 17.03
CA PHE A 96 19.44 10.48 18.16
C PHE A 96 20.00 11.33 19.31
N HIS A 97 21.30 11.25 19.58
CA HIS A 97 21.95 12.09 20.58
C HIS A 97 21.97 13.56 20.17
N GLU A 98 22.33 13.86 18.92
CA GLU A 98 22.37 15.23 18.39
C GLU A 98 20.99 15.90 18.35
N THR A 99 19.96 15.14 18.02
CA THR A 99 18.58 15.63 17.94
C THR A 99 17.89 15.70 19.31
N CYS A 100 18.54 15.19 20.36
CA CYS A 100 17.94 14.98 21.68
C CYS A 100 16.62 14.17 21.59
N THR A 101 16.53 13.25 20.61
CA THR A 101 15.33 12.42 20.40
C THR A 101 15.32 11.29 21.44
N PRO A 102 14.18 11.00 22.08
CA PRO A 102 14.10 9.92 23.05
C PRO A 102 14.33 8.55 22.40
N LYS A 103 14.64 7.56 23.24
CA LYS A 103 14.81 6.18 22.79
C LYS A 103 13.50 5.53 22.34
N SER A 104 12.36 6.06 22.81
CA SER A 104 11.03 5.57 22.48
C SER A 104 10.00 6.67 22.73
N MET A 105 8.90 6.65 21.95
CA MET A 105 7.74 7.54 22.16
C MET A 105 7.10 7.33 23.54
N ASN A 106 7.11 6.08 24.03
CA ASN A 106 6.61 5.71 25.35
C ASN A 106 7.78 5.17 26.18
N PRO A 107 8.00 5.60 27.44
CA PRO A 107 9.13 5.13 28.24
C PRO A 107 9.13 3.60 28.41
N THR A 108 10.14 2.94 27.84
CA THR A 108 10.40 1.50 28.01
C THR A 108 11.81 1.29 28.58
N SER A 109 12.09 0.11 29.14
CA SER A 109 13.39 -0.21 29.76
C SER A 109 14.52 -0.50 28.75
N THR A 110 14.24 -0.47 27.44
CA THR A 110 15.18 -0.88 26.39
C THR A 110 16.23 0.20 26.10
N LYS A 111 17.50 -0.19 25.92
CA LYS A 111 18.59 0.72 25.55
C LYS A 111 18.55 1.05 24.06
N LEU A 112 18.92 2.28 23.68
CA LEU A 112 18.92 2.77 22.29
C LEU A 112 19.74 1.88 21.36
N THR A 113 20.92 1.44 21.81
CA THR A 113 21.78 0.52 21.04
C THR A 113 21.06 -0.78 20.65
N SER A 114 20.25 -1.34 21.55
CA SER A 114 19.47 -2.54 21.25
C SER A 114 18.32 -2.24 20.29
N LEU A 115 17.68 -1.07 20.41
CA LEU A 115 16.62 -0.65 19.51
C LEU A 115 17.15 -0.41 18.10
N ALA A 116 18.24 0.34 17.96
CA ALA A 116 18.89 0.59 16.67
C ALA A 116 19.29 -0.72 15.97
N ASN A 117 19.89 -1.67 16.69
CA ASN A 117 20.18 -2.99 16.14
C ASN A 117 18.91 -3.74 15.67
N ASN A 118 17.83 -3.68 16.44
CA ASN A 118 16.57 -4.31 16.06
C ASN A 118 15.98 -3.64 14.80
N TRP A 119 15.92 -2.32 14.76
CA TRP A 119 15.41 -1.57 13.60
C TRP A 119 16.17 -1.90 12.32
N LEU A 120 17.50 -2.07 12.38
CA LEU A 120 18.35 -2.40 11.23
C LEU A 120 18.24 -3.86 10.76
N THR A 121 17.51 -4.72 11.46
CA THR A 121 17.45 -6.17 11.15
C THR A 121 16.03 -6.72 11.03
N GLN A 122 15.02 -5.98 11.49
CA GLN A 122 13.65 -6.44 11.50
C GLN A 122 12.99 -6.38 10.12
N ALA A 123 12.17 -7.39 9.83
CA ALA A 123 11.32 -7.43 8.64
C ALA A 123 10.35 -6.24 8.57
N SER A 124 9.83 -5.82 9.73
CA SER A 124 8.87 -4.73 9.88
C SER A 124 8.94 -4.17 11.31
N VAL A 125 8.53 -2.93 11.49
CA VAL A 125 8.40 -2.25 12.79
C VAL A 125 6.99 -1.68 12.94
N LYS A 126 6.65 -1.22 14.14
CA LYS A 126 5.39 -0.50 14.33
C LYS A 126 5.46 0.89 13.71
N ARG A 127 4.31 1.40 13.24
CA ARG A 127 4.13 2.77 12.74
C ARG A 127 4.79 3.85 13.60
N GLU A 128 4.65 3.79 14.93
CA GLU A 128 5.24 4.79 15.83
C GLU A 128 6.77 4.80 15.82
N THR A 129 7.38 3.69 15.40
CA THR A 129 8.84 3.59 15.23
C THR A 129 9.29 4.44 14.05
N VAL A 130 8.51 4.50 12.96
CA VAL A 130 8.81 5.35 11.81
C VAL A 130 8.78 6.82 12.20
N PHE A 131 7.77 7.25 12.96
CA PHE A 131 7.75 8.63 13.48
C PHE A 131 8.95 8.91 14.40
N LEU A 132 9.30 7.98 15.28
CA LEU A 132 10.47 8.17 16.15
C LEU A 132 11.76 8.31 15.37
N LEU A 133 11.96 7.46 14.35
CA LEU A 133 13.08 7.56 13.43
C LEU A 133 13.04 8.86 12.62
N GLY A 134 11.85 9.35 12.28
CA GLY A 134 11.64 10.63 11.63
C GLY A 134 12.29 11.78 12.40
N PHE A 135 12.03 11.84 13.71
CA PHE A 135 12.68 12.81 14.59
C PHE A 135 14.17 12.52 14.78
N GLY A 136 14.50 11.27 15.08
CA GLY A 136 15.85 10.87 15.50
C GLY A 136 16.87 10.98 14.38
N LEU A 137 16.46 10.77 13.14
CA LEU A 137 17.29 10.89 11.95
C LEU A 137 17.12 12.23 11.24
N ARG A 138 16.18 13.10 11.66
CA ARG A 138 15.78 14.37 10.97
C ARG A 138 15.26 14.13 9.56
N MET A 139 14.37 13.16 9.38
CA MET A 139 13.73 12.86 8.09
C MET A 139 12.85 14.02 7.64
N SER A 140 12.70 14.21 6.32
CA SER A 140 11.68 15.10 5.77
C SER A 140 10.27 14.49 5.87
N VAL A 141 9.25 15.24 5.48
CA VAL A 141 7.87 14.70 5.38
C VAL A 141 7.82 13.58 4.36
N GLU A 142 8.50 13.77 3.23
CA GLU A 142 8.57 12.83 2.11
C GLU A 142 9.26 11.54 2.54
N ASP A 143 10.38 11.64 3.26
CA ASP A 143 11.09 10.48 3.81
C ASP A 143 10.17 9.66 4.73
N VAL A 144 9.46 10.32 5.66
CA VAL A 144 8.56 9.63 6.60
C VAL A 144 7.38 9.01 5.85
N SER A 145 6.79 9.73 4.90
CA SER A 145 5.71 9.23 4.03
C SER A 145 6.15 7.99 3.24
N ASP A 146 7.37 7.99 2.70
CA ASP A 146 7.93 6.83 2.01
C ASP A 146 8.11 5.63 2.96
N PHE A 147 8.59 5.84 4.18
CA PHE A 147 8.68 4.76 5.17
C PHE A 147 7.30 4.21 5.57
N LEU A 148 6.29 5.06 5.72
CA LEU A 148 4.93 4.60 6.03
C LEU A 148 4.32 3.81 4.86
N THR A 149 4.39 4.39 3.66
CA THR A 149 3.60 3.90 2.53
C THR A 149 4.31 2.84 1.70
N ARG A 150 5.64 2.95 1.52
CA ARG A 150 6.43 2.03 0.71
C ARG A 150 7.03 0.92 1.56
N VAL A 151 7.55 1.27 2.74
CA VAL A 151 8.28 0.31 3.60
C VAL A 151 7.33 -0.47 4.50
N LEU A 152 6.48 0.21 5.29
CA LEU A 152 5.47 -0.47 6.12
C LEU A 152 4.24 -0.94 5.31
N ARG A 153 4.01 -0.37 4.13
CA ARG A 153 2.83 -0.64 3.28
C ARG A 153 1.53 -0.29 4.01
N GLU A 154 1.58 0.76 4.82
CA GLU A 154 0.47 1.35 5.55
C GLU A 154 -0.02 2.63 4.85
N GLN A 155 -1.10 3.22 5.38
CA GLN A 155 -1.53 4.56 4.96
C GLN A 155 -0.46 5.61 5.28
N ASP A 156 -0.48 6.72 4.55
CA ASP A 156 0.35 7.89 4.87
C ASP A 156 -0.13 8.56 6.17
N PHE A 157 0.38 9.74 6.52
CA PHE A 157 -0.04 10.51 7.69
C PHE A 157 -1.56 10.57 7.85
N ASP A 158 -2.05 10.18 9.02
CA ASP A 158 -3.47 10.26 9.36
C ASP A 158 -3.79 11.65 9.90
N PHE A 159 -4.37 12.49 9.05
CA PHE A 159 -4.78 13.85 9.42
C PHE A 159 -6.00 13.90 10.36
N HIS A 160 -6.60 12.76 10.71
CA HIS A 160 -7.61 12.66 11.77
C HIS A 160 -6.99 12.28 13.12
N ASN A 161 -5.72 11.87 13.14
CA ASN A 161 -4.97 11.59 14.34
C ASN A 161 -4.18 12.85 14.77
N PRO A 162 -4.51 13.47 15.91
CA PRO A 162 -3.87 14.72 16.32
C PRO A 162 -2.36 14.57 16.53
N ASP A 163 -1.88 13.40 16.97
CA ASP A 163 -0.44 13.17 17.13
C ASP A 163 0.27 13.15 15.78
N GLU A 164 -0.29 12.48 14.76
CA GLU A 164 0.33 12.41 13.44
C GLU A 164 0.31 13.76 12.72
N VAL A 165 -0.76 14.55 12.89
CA VAL A 165 -0.83 15.94 12.39
C VAL A 165 0.28 16.80 13.02
N ILE A 166 0.52 16.65 14.32
CA ILE A 166 1.59 17.35 15.03
C ILE A 166 2.97 16.88 14.52
N TYR A 167 3.17 15.57 14.34
CA TYR A 167 4.43 15.04 13.84
C TYR A 167 4.71 15.52 12.41
N TRP A 168 3.72 15.46 11.52
CA TRP A 168 3.78 16.00 10.17
C TRP A 168 4.23 17.46 10.17
N PHE A 169 3.59 18.29 11.00
CA PHE A 169 3.95 19.70 11.14
C PHE A 169 5.40 19.88 11.59
N CYS A 170 5.84 19.09 12.57
CA CYS A 170 7.21 19.16 13.04
C CYS A 170 8.21 18.76 11.96
N TYR A 171 7.97 17.69 11.18
CA TYR A 171 8.86 17.35 10.06
C TYR A 171 8.86 18.43 8.99
N TYR A 172 7.69 18.96 8.63
CA TYR A 172 7.56 20.03 7.64
C TYR A 172 8.35 21.28 8.04
N ARG A 173 8.32 21.63 9.33
CA ARG A 173 9.03 22.79 9.89
C ARG A 173 10.44 22.46 10.40
N GLN A 174 10.90 21.22 10.25
CA GLN A 174 12.20 20.73 10.76
C GLN A 174 12.40 21.00 12.26
N LEU A 175 11.36 20.73 13.05
CA LEU A 175 11.31 20.88 14.50
C LEU A 175 11.58 19.54 15.19
N GLY A 176 12.37 19.56 16.26
CA GLY A 176 12.70 18.35 17.02
C GLY A 176 11.54 17.83 17.89
N TYR A 177 11.70 16.60 18.40
CA TYR A 177 10.66 15.90 19.17
C TYR A 177 10.13 16.67 20.38
N HIS A 178 10.99 17.46 21.05
CA HIS A 178 10.57 18.30 22.18
C HIS A 178 9.43 19.28 21.83
N LYS A 179 9.39 19.76 20.58
CA LYS A 179 8.34 20.66 20.11
C LYS A 179 7.05 19.92 19.82
N ALA A 180 7.12 18.68 19.34
CA ALA A 180 5.95 17.81 19.21
C ALA A 180 5.30 17.58 20.60
N GLU A 181 6.11 17.29 21.63
CA GLU A 181 5.62 17.15 23.01
C GLU A 181 4.99 18.44 23.57
N GLU A 182 5.54 19.60 23.24
CA GLU A 182 4.93 20.90 23.59
C GLU A 182 3.56 21.09 22.91
N LEU A 183 3.47 20.79 21.62
CA LEU A 183 2.25 20.90 20.83
C LEU A 183 1.17 19.91 21.30
N LYS A 184 1.56 18.69 21.68
CA LYS A 184 0.65 17.69 22.27
C LYS A 184 0.04 18.21 23.58
N LYS A 185 0.84 18.82 24.47
CA LYS A 185 0.34 19.47 25.69
C LYS A 185 -0.58 20.67 25.41
N LYS A 186 -0.29 21.43 24.34
CA LYS A 186 -1.20 22.51 23.90
C LYS A 186 -2.53 21.93 23.41
N TYR A 187 -2.49 20.86 22.63
CA TYR A 187 -3.68 20.16 22.13
C TYR A 187 -4.58 19.65 23.26
N GLU A 188 -4.02 19.10 24.34
CA GLU A 188 -4.79 18.66 25.52
C GLU A 188 -5.71 19.77 26.08
N ASN A 189 -5.24 21.01 26.07
CA ASN A 189 -5.94 22.17 26.62
C ASN A 189 -6.76 22.97 25.59
N LEU A 190 -6.62 22.64 24.30
CA LEU A 190 -7.29 23.31 23.20
C LEU A 190 -8.81 23.12 23.26
N GLN A 191 -9.58 24.17 22.98
CA GLN A 191 -11.04 24.04 22.87
C GLN A 191 -11.41 23.49 21.49
N PRO A 192 -12.37 22.55 21.40
CA PRO A 192 -12.83 22.03 20.11
C PRO A 192 -13.55 23.12 19.30
N ASP A 193 -13.33 23.15 17.99
CA ASP A 193 -13.99 24.08 17.06
C ASP A 193 -14.48 23.36 15.80
N ALA A 194 -15.80 23.13 15.74
CA ALA A 194 -16.46 22.46 14.61
C ALA A 194 -16.59 23.33 13.35
N ASN A 195 -16.29 24.63 13.42
CA ASN A 195 -16.59 25.58 12.33
C ASN A 195 -15.42 25.77 11.35
N TYR A 196 -14.34 25.00 11.48
CA TYR A 196 -13.22 25.08 10.56
C TYR A 196 -13.61 24.49 9.19
N THR A 197 -13.80 25.35 8.20
CA THR A 197 -14.31 24.98 6.87
C THR A 197 -13.24 24.45 5.92
N ASP A 198 -11.97 24.64 6.27
CA ASP A 198 -10.83 24.38 5.38
C ASP A 198 -10.28 22.95 5.51
N ALA A 199 -10.82 22.12 6.40
CA ALA A 199 -10.36 20.75 6.63
C ALA A 199 -10.26 19.91 5.35
N PRO A 200 -11.24 19.91 4.42
CA PRO A 200 -11.15 19.20 3.13
C PRO A 200 -9.93 19.58 2.29
N GLN A 201 -9.49 20.83 2.39
CA GLN A 201 -8.35 21.34 1.63
C GLN A 201 -7.02 20.95 2.27
N VAL A 202 -7.00 20.69 3.58
CA VAL A 202 -5.83 20.14 4.28
C VAL A 202 -5.60 18.68 3.86
N TYR A 203 -6.64 17.84 3.84
CA TYR A 203 -6.53 16.43 3.42
C TYR A 203 -6.08 16.26 1.97
N SER A 204 -6.52 17.16 1.09
CA SER A 204 -6.16 17.13 -0.34
C SER A 204 -4.83 17.82 -0.65
N GLY A 205 -4.07 18.24 0.37
CA GLY A 205 -2.78 18.92 0.20
C GLY A 205 -2.87 20.34 -0.39
N LYS A 206 -4.08 20.89 -0.59
CA LYS A 206 -4.29 22.24 -1.13
C LYS A 206 -3.97 23.34 -0.12
N ILE A 207 -4.17 23.07 1.17
CA ILE A 207 -3.78 23.95 2.27
C ILE A 207 -2.69 23.28 3.09
N CYS A 208 -1.55 23.95 3.15
CA CYS A 208 -0.45 23.55 4.02
C CYS A 208 -0.64 24.14 5.43
N LEU A 209 -0.51 23.30 6.46
CA LEU A 209 -0.44 23.71 7.86
C LEU A 209 0.95 24.30 8.17
N ASP A 210 1.31 25.40 7.51
CA ASP A 210 2.66 25.96 7.57
C ASP A 210 2.92 26.85 8.79
N THR A 211 1.93 27.18 9.63
CA THR A 211 2.12 27.95 10.88
C THR A 211 1.49 27.25 12.08
N GLU A 212 1.96 27.59 13.29
CA GLU A 212 1.41 27.02 14.53
C GLU A 212 -0.06 27.44 14.71
N GLU A 213 -0.45 28.64 14.27
CA GLU A 213 -1.84 29.11 14.32
C GLU A 213 -2.75 28.27 13.42
N LYS A 214 -2.33 27.99 12.17
CA LYS A 214 -3.09 27.13 11.25
C LYS A 214 -3.18 25.70 11.79
N LEU A 215 -2.07 25.17 12.31
CA LEU A 215 -2.04 23.86 12.96
C LEU A 215 -3.04 23.80 14.12
N LEU A 216 -3.01 24.76 15.05
CA LEU A 216 -3.88 24.75 16.22
C LEU A 216 -5.34 24.93 15.84
N ALA A 217 -5.67 25.76 14.85
CA ALA A 217 -7.03 25.88 14.34
C ALA A 217 -7.53 24.54 13.78
N TYR A 218 -6.70 23.85 13.00
CA TYR A 218 -7.03 22.54 12.46
C TYR A 218 -7.12 21.45 13.54
N LEU A 219 -6.24 21.45 14.53
CA LEU A 219 -6.30 20.52 15.66
C LEU A 219 -7.54 20.75 16.53
N ALA A 220 -8.03 22.00 16.66
CA ALA A 220 -9.29 22.28 17.36
C ALA A 220 -10.48 21.62 16.63
N TYR A 221 -10.42 21.61 15.30
CA TYR A 221 -11.37 20.90 14.46
C TYR A 221 -11.30 19.38 14.62
N VAL A 222 -10.10 18.80 14.55
CA VAL A 222 -9.90 17.36 14.82
C VAL A 222 -10.43 16.98 16.21
N LYS A 223 -10.20 17.82 17.23
CA LYS A 223 -10.71 17.60 18.59
C LYS A 223 -12.23 17.65 18.70
N ALA A 224 -12.89 18.40 17.82
CA ALA A 224 -14.35 18.46 17.79
C ALA A 224 -14.98 17.15 17.29
N GLY A 225 -14.20 16.28 16.63
CA GLY A 225 -14.66 14.98 16.14
C GLY A 225 -15.73 15.10 15.05
N THR A 226 -15.65 16.16 14.24
CA THR A 226 -16.65 16.47 13.21
C THR A 226 -16.50 15.66 11.93
N ASP A 227 -15.28 15.26 11.59
CA ASP A 227 -14.98 14.36 10.47
C ASP A 227 -14.45 13.03 11.02
N ASP A 228 -15.10 11.95 10.59
CA ASP A 228 -14.69 10.57 10.85
C ASP A 228 -14.14 10.01 9.53
N PRO A 229 -12.88 9.52 9.46
CA PRO A 229 -12.33 8.94 8.23
C PRO A 229 -13.14 7.73 7.74
N MET A 230 -13.93 7.13 8.62
CA MET A 230 -14.84 6.04 8.31
C MET A 230 -16.24 6.55 7.93
N SER A 231 -16.51 7.85 8.01
CA SER A 231 -17.78 8.49 7.63
C SER A 231 -18.11 8.28 6.15
N GLU A 232 -19.40 8.28 5.83
CA GLU A 232 -19.91 8.35 4.45
C GLU A 232 -19.43 9.60 3.68
N LYS A 233 -18.97 10.63 4.41
CA LYS A 233 -18.43 11.86 3.82
C LYS A 233 -16.96 11.74 3.41
N SER A 234 -16.25 10.73 3.89
CA SER A 234 -14.83 10.50 3.56
C SER A 234 -14.68 10.22 2.06
N GLN A 235 -13.70 10.88 1.42
CA GLN A 235 -13.42 10.67 0.00
C GLN A 235 -13.09 9.21 -0.29
N ALA A 236 -12.32 8.55 0.58
CA ALA A 236 -11.97 7.14 0.42
C ALA A 236 -13.19 6.23 0.51
N PHE A 237 -14.13 6.52 1.42
CA PHE A 237 -15.39 5.79 1.51
C PHE A 237 -16.27 6.00 0.26
N GLN A 238 -16.35 7.24 -0.24
CA GLN A 238 -17.13 7.55 -1.45
C GLN A 238 -16.56 6.86 -2.69
N GLU A 239 -15.23 6.89 -2.87
CA GLU A 239 -14.58 6.15 -3.96
C GLU A 239 -14.78 4.64 -3.79
N PHE A 240 -14.64 4.09 -2.57
CA PHE A 240 -14.92 2.67 -2.33
C PHE A 240 -16.36 2.28 -2.70
N VAL A 241 -17.36 3.07 -2.32
CA VAL A 241 -18.77 2.81 -2.67
C VAL A 241 -18.99 2.95 -4.18
N ARG A 242 -18.38 3.94 -4.83
CA ARG A 242 -18.45 4.12 -6.28
C ARG A 242 -17.90 2.89 -7.01
N LEU A 243 -16.70 2.46 -6.66
CA LEU A 243 -16.04 1.28 -7.23
C LEU A 243 -16.82 0.00 -6.93
N LEU A 244 -17.29 -0.19 -5.69
CA LEU A 244 -18.09 -1.36 -5.33
C LEU A 244 -19.41 -1.42 -6.11
N THR A 245 -20.08 -0.27 -6.30
CA THR A 245 -21.30 -0.18 -7.10
C THR A 245 -21.03 -0.57 -8.55
N LYS A 246 -19.95 -0.04 -9.12
CA LYS A 246 -19.50 -0.38 -10.48
C LYS A 246 -19.16 -1.87 -10.63
N ALA A 247 -18.49 -2.46 -9.64
CA ALA A 247 -18.21 -3.90 -9.61
C ALA A 247 -19.52 -4.71 -9.58
N LYS A 248 -20.51 -4.31 -8.76
CA LYS A 248 -21.84 -4.95 -8.72
C LYS A 248 -22.59 -4.83 -10.04
N GLU A 249 -22.49 -3.71 -10.75
CA GLU A 249 -23.05 -3.54 -12.09
C GLU A 249 -22.46 -4.53 -13.09
N ILE A 250 -21.14 -4.70 -13.08
CA ILE A 250 -20.44 -5.63 -13.97
C ILE A 250 -20.87 -7.07 -13.65
N ILE A 251 -20.89 -7.45 -12.37
CA ILE A 251 -21.30 -8.80 -11.94
C ILE A 251 -22.76 -9.09 -12.33
N ALA A 252 -23.67 -8.13 -12.18
CA ALA A 252 -25.05 -8.30 -12.63
C ALA A 252 -25.13 -8.61 -14.13
N LYS A 253 -24.33 -7.92 -14.96
CA LYS A 253 -24.23 -8.20 -16.39
C LYS A 253 -23.61 -9.56 -16.68
N MET A 254 -22.62 -9.99 -15.90
CA MET A 254 -22.02 -11.34 -16.01
C MET A 254 -23.07 -12.41 -15.73
N TYR A 255 -23.80 -12.32 -14.61
CA TYR A 255 -24.86 -13.26 -14.25
C TYR A 255 -26.02 -13.27 -15.26
N GLN A 256 -26.29 -12.15 -15.93
CA GLN A 256 -27.27 -12.12 -17.01
C GLN A 256 -26.86 -12.96 -18.23
N ARG A 257 -25.55 -13.12 -18.45
CA ARG A 257 -24.97 -13.89 -19.57
C ARG A 257 -24.68 -15.34 -19.21
N ASP A 258 -24.59 -15.65 -17.92
CA ASP A 258 -24.30 -16.99 -17.39
C ASP A 258 -25.47 -17.97 -17.61
N GLU A 259 -25.18 -19.14 -18.17
CA GLU A 259 -26.19 -20.15 -18.54
C GLU A 259 -26.85 -20.81 -17.32
N GLU A 260 -26.11 -21.02 -16.22
CA GLU A 260 -26.66 -21.59 -14.99
C GLU A 260 -27.62 -20.61 -14.32
N GLU A 261 -27.28 -19.32 -14.31
CA GLU A 261 -28.14 -18.27 -13.76
C GLU A 261 -29.31 -17.91 -14.67
N LYS A 262 -29.16 -17.99 -16.01
CA LYS A 262 -30.27 -17.85 -16.98
C LYS A 262 -31.39 -18.86 -16.74
N SER A 263 -31.06 -20.07 -16.29
CA SER A 263 -32.05 -21.12 -15.98
C SER A 263 -33.07 -20.69 -14.91
N ARG A 264 -32.76 -19.65 -14.13
CA ARG A 264 -33.63 -19.08 -13.10
C ARG A 264 -34.64 -18.05 -13.62
N ASN A 265 -34.62 -17.72 -14.93
CA ASN A 265 -35.47 -16.67 -15.54
C ASN A 265 -35.45 -15.33 -14.77
N LYS A 266 -34.33 -15.02 -14.12
CA LYS A 266 -34.15 -13.81 -13.32
C LYS A 266 -33.46 -12.74 -14.17
N VAL A 267 -33.95 -11.50 -14.09
CA VAL A 267 -33.23 -10.32 -14.57
C VAL A 267 -32.40 -9.79 -13.40
N TRP A 268 -31.07 -9.79 -13.55
CA TRP A 268 -30.16 -9.38 -12.49
C TRP A 268 -29.95 -7.87 -12.48
N ASN A 269 -30.19 -7.23 -11.34
CA ASN A 269 -29.92 -5.81 -11.11
C ASN A 269 -28.81 -5.63 -10.07
N ILE A 270 -28.27 -4.41 -9.96
CA ILE A 270 -27.24 -4.07 -8.97
C ILE A 270 -27.69 -4.44 -7.55
N SER A 271 -28.95 -4.16 -7.21
CA SER A 271 -29.53 -4.47 -5.90
C SER A 271 -29.65 -5.96 -5.60
N ASP A 272 -29.57 -6.81 -6.62
CA ASP A 272 -29.55 -8.27 -6.47
C ASP A 272 -28.16 -8.81 -6.14
N ILE A 273 -27.09 -8.03 -6.33
CA ILE A 273 -25.71 -8.47 -6.14
C ILE A 273 -25.26 -8.21 -4.71
N THR A 274 -25.03 -9.30 -3.98
CA THR A 274 -24.58 -9.25 -2.59
C THR A 274 -23.07 -9.08 -2.50
N ASP A 275 -22.56 -8.69 -1.33
CA ASP A 275 -21.11 -8.65 -1.11
C ASP A 275 -20.46 -10.04 -1.17
N SER A 276 -21.26 -11.10 -0.98
CA SER A 276 -20.79 -12.49 -1.20
C SER A 276 -20.65 -12.80 -2.68
N ASP A 277 -21.49 -12.22 -3.55
CA ASP A 277 -21.32 -12.35 -5.01
C ASP A 277 -20.06 -11.63 -5.48
N VAL A 278 -19.80 -10.43 -4.94
CA VAL A 278 -18.55 -9.70 -5.21
C VAL A 278 -17.33 -10.52 -4.78
N GLU A 279 -17.33 -11.06 -3.56
CA GLU A 279 -16.26 -11.96 -3.09
C GLU A 279 -16.12 -13.19 -3.99
N LYS A 280 -17.23 -13.84 -4.36
CA LYS A 280 -17.23 -15.06 -5.17
C LYS A 280 -16.61 -14.83 -6.54
N VAL A 281 -16.95 -13.73 -7.21
CA VAL A 281 -16.45 -13.43 -8.56
C VAL A 281 -14.99 -13.01 -8.52
N ILE A 282 -14.61 -12.09 -7.62
CA ILE A 282 -13.23 -11.61 -7.54
C ILE A 282 -12.30 -12.73 -7.05
N CYS A 283 -12.71 -13.53 -6.05
CA CYS A 283 -11.88 -14.54 -5.41
C CYS A 283 -12.17 -15.97 -5.91
N SER A 284 -12.62 -16.14 -7.15
CA SER A 284 -13.08 -17.43 -7.69
C SER A 284 -12.03 -18.54 -7.65
N GLY A 285 -10.74 -18.21 -7.84
CA GLY A 285 -9.63 -19.16 -7.78
C GLY A 285 -9.21 -19.59 -6.37
N ILE A 286 -9.81 -19.03 -5.32
CA ILE A 286 -9.46 -19.40 -3.94
C ILE A 286 -10.25 -20.64 -3.52
N PRO A 287 -9.60 -21.75 -3.13
CA PRO A 287 -10.32 -22.97 -2.78
C PRO A 287 -11.22 -22.77 -1.57
N VAL A 288 -12.39 -23.43 -1.58
CA VAL A 288 -13.31 -23.45 -0.44
C VAL A 288 -13.02 -24.62 0.51
N ASN A 289 -13.31 -24.42 1.79
CA ASN A 289 -13.28 -25.48 2.79
C ASN A 289 -14.55 -26.32 2.73
N LYS A 290 -14.60 -27.39 3.55
CA LYS A 290 -15.75 -28.31 3.63
C LYS A 290 -17.09 -27.64 4.02
N MET A 291 -17.04 -26.41 4.54
CA MET A 291 -18.21 -25.62 4.92
C MET A 291 -18.58 -24.57 3.86
N GLY A 292 -17.96 -24.59 2.68
CA GLY A 292 -18.22 -23.65 1.58
C GLY A 292 -17.64 -22.24 1.80
N ASN A 293 -16.76 -22.04 2.79
CA ASN A 293 -16.08 -20.76 2.98
C ASN A 293 -14.69 -20.80 2.31
N LEU A 294 -14.22 -19.69 1.75
CA LEU A 294 -12.85 -19.57 1.23
C LEU A 294 -11.81 -20.02 2.27
N LYS A 295 -10.82 -20.82 1.87
CA LYS A 295 -9.66 -21.18 2.70
C LYS A 295 -9.00 -19.91 3.24
N LYS A 296 -8.42 -19.97 4.45
CA LYS A 296 -7.80 -18.79 5.08
C LYS A 296 -6.56 -18.34 4.29
N MET A 297 -6.28 -17.04 4.28
CA MET A 297 -5.08 -16.50 3.63
C MET A 297 -3.79 -17.16 4.13
N SER A 298 -3.72 -17.48 5.42
CA SER A 298 -2.58 -18.17 6.05
C SER A 298 -2.24 -19.55 5.46
N ALA A 299 -3.13 -20.16 4.66
CA ALA A 299 -2.88 -21.44 4.00
C ALA A 299 -2.22 -21.29 2.62
N SER A 300 -2.24 -20.09 2.04
CA SER A 300 -1.56 -19.77 0.78
C SER A 300 -0.06 -19.59 1.00
N ILE A 301 0.75 -20.02 0.05
CA ILE A 301 2.21 -19.78 0.09
C ILE A 301 2.57 -18.31 -0.14
N LEU A 302 1.66 -17.53 -0.75
CA LEU A 302 1.81 -16.09 -0.97
C LEU A 302 1.38 -15.24 0.24
N ALA A 303 0.97 -15.86 1.35
CA ALA A 303 0.45 -15.15 2.52
C ALA A 303 1.43 -14.16 3.15
N LYS A 304 2.73 -14.45 3.09
CA LYS A 304 3.78 -13.52 3.51
C LYS A 304 3.93 -12.35 2.52
N HIS A 305 3.91 -12.63 1.21
CA HIS A 305 4.08 -11.63 0.15
C HIS A 305 2.96 -10.58 0.19
N PHE A 306 1.72 -11.03 0.39
CA PHE A 306 0.54 -10.16 0.41
C PHE A 306 0.18 -9.63 1.80
N SER A 307 1.03 -9.80 2.81
CA SER A 307 0.81 -9.31 4.18
C SER A 307 -0.54 -9.73 4.77
N GLN A 308 -0.99 -10.95 4.46
CA GLN A 308 -2.32 -11.47 4.82
C GLN A 308 -3.52 -10.67 4.29
N LYS A 309 -3.33 -9.70 3.38
CA LYS A 309 -4.42 -8.93 2.78
C LYS A 309 -5.14 -9.75 1.72
N ARG A 310 -6.47 -9.76 1.82
CA ARG A 310 -7.36 -10.39 0.85
C ARG A 310 -8.72 -9.70 0.90
N PHE A 311 -9.24 -9.37 -0.28
CA PHE A 311 -10.59 -8.85 -0.41
C PHE A 311 -11.59 -9.93 0.03
N SER A 312 -12.62 -9.54 0.78
CA SER A 312 -13.59 -10.50 1.31
C SER A 312 -14.91 -9.84 1.61
N ARG A 313 -15.98 -10.64 1.66
CA ARG A 313 -17.30 -10.15 2.03
C ARG A 313 -17.30 -9.53 3.43
N GLN A 314 -16.50 -10.07 4.36
CA GLN A 314 -16.39 -9.53 5.71
C GLN A 314 -15.67 -8.17 5.71
N ARG A 315 -14.66 -7.99 4.85
CA ARG A 315 -13.97 -6.70 4.68
C ARG A 315 -14.94 -5.66 4.12
N ILE A 316 -15.65 -5.98 3.04
CA ILE A 316 -16.67 -5.10 2.44
C ILE A 316 -17.71 -4.71 3.49
N ASN A 317 -18.29 -5.69 4.19
CA ASN A 317 -19.30 -5.42 5.22
C ASN A 317 -18.75 -4.55 6.35
N SER A 318 -17.52 -4.77 6.81
CA SER A 318 -16.93 -3.95 7.86
C SER A 318 -16.69 -2.50 7.42
N ILE A 319 -16.31 -2.26 6.16
CA ILE A 319 -16.19 -0.91 5.60
C ILE A 319 -17.57 -0.25 5.52
N LEU A 320 -18.55 -0.92 4.88
CA LEU A 320 -19.90 -0.37 4.69
C LEU A 320 -20.64 -0.10 6.02
N ASN A 321 -20.30 -0.82 7.09
CA ASN A 321 -20.84 -0.59 8.42
C ASN A 321 -19.97 0.35 9.29
N HIS A 322 -19.02 1.07 8.69
CA HIS A 322 -18.14 2.01 9.38
C HIS A 322 -17.45 1.35 10.59
N LYS A 323 -16.91 0.15 10.39
CA LYS A 323 -16.09 -0.56 11.40
C LYS A 323 -14.60 -0.51 11.09
N PHE A 324 -14.26 -0.40 9.81
CA PHE A 324 -12.88 -0.20 9.37
C PHE A 324 -12.80 0.93 8.33
N PRO A 325 -11.68 1.67 8.30
CA PRO A 325 -11.41 2.61 7.22
C PRO A 325 -11.12 1.85 5.91
N VAL A 326 -11.31 2.54 4.79
CA VAL A 326 -10.90 2.05 3.46
C VAL A 326 -9.38 2.09 3.37
N GLU A 327 -8.76 0.99 2.93
CA GLU A 327 -7.33 0.93 2.64
C GLU A 327 -7.09 0.99 1.13
N ARG A 328 -5.90 1.44 0.70
CA ARG A 328 -5.50 1.45 -0.72
C ARG A 328 -5.73 0.11 -1.42
N PHE A 329 -5.47 -0.99 -0.70
CA PHE A 329 -5.69 -2.35 -1.20
C PHE A 329 -7.14 -2.58 -1.65
N ASP A 330 -8.13 -2.02 -0.92
CA ASP A 330 -9.54 -2.20 -1.24
C ASP A 330 -9.89 -1.50 -2.57
N LEU A 331 -9.35 -0.29 -2.77
CA LEU A 331 -9.54 0.51 -3.99
C LEU A 331 -8.84 -0.12 -5.19
N ILE A 332 -7.56 -0.47 -5.05
CA ILE A 332 -6.74 -1.08 -6.10
C ILE A 332 -7.36 -2.42 -6.56
N THR A 333 -7.87 -3.25 -5.63
CA THR A 333 -8.49 -4.52 -6.00
C THR A 333 -9.79 -4.34 -6.77
N LEU A 334 -10.64 -3.39 -6.34
CA LEU A 334 -11.90 -3.13 -7.03
C LEU A 334 -11.66 -2.52 -8.42
N GLU A 335 -10.72 -1.58 -8.53
CA GLU A 335 -10.36 -0.97 -9.81
C GLU A 335 -9.74 -2.01 -10.76
N PHE A 336 -8.87 -2.89 -10.25
CA PHE A 336 -8.33 -4.01 -11.03
C PHE A 336 -9.46 -4.88 -11.59
N PHE A 337 -10.44 -5.25 -10.74
CA PHE A 337 -11.58 -6.03 -11.20
C PHE A 337 -12.36 -5.29 -12.29
N ILE A 338 -12.68 -4.00 -12.09
CA ILE A 338 -13.43 -3.20 -13.06
C ILE A 338 -12.69 -3.16 -14.40
N VAL A 339 -11.43 -2.74 -14.41
CA VAL A 339 -10.64 -2.62 -15.63
C VAL A 339 -10.44 -3.99 -16.31
N SER A 340 -10.22 -5.06 -15.53
CA SER A 340 -10.08 -6.42 -16.09
C SER A 340 -11.31 -6.88 -16.87
N GLN A 341 -12.50 -6.38 -16.54
CA GLN A 341 -13.77 -6.78 -17.16
C GLN A 341 -14.22 -5.78 -18.24
N GLU A 342 -14.07 -4.48 -18.01
CA GLU A 342 -14.50 -3.46 -18.97
C GLU A 342 -13.58 -3.38 -20.19
N MET A 343 -12.30 -3.69 -19.99
CA MET A 343 -11.26 -3.66 -21.01
C MET A 343 -10.73 -5.06 -21.34
N GLN A 344 -11.52 -6.12 -21.13
CA GLN A 344 -11.11 -7.50 -21.38
C GLN A 344 -10.63 -7.70 -22.83
N ASP A 345 -11.32 -7.07 -23.79
CA ASP A 345 -11.01 -7.21 -25.23
C ASP A 345 -9.97 -6.19 -25.74
N ASP A 346 -9.49 -5.28 -24.88
CA ASP A 346 -8.48 -4.27 -25.24
C ASP A 346 -7.05 -4.85 -25.20
N ASP A 347 -6.15 -4.19 -25.93
CA ASP A 347 -4.71 -4.48 -25.87
C ASP A 347 -4.19 -4.36 -24.42
N PRO A 348 -3.41 -5.35 -23.92
CA PRO A 348 -2.97 -5.38 -22.53
C PRO A 348 -2.20 -4.12 -22.07
N TYR A 349 -1.46 -3.47 -22.98
CA TYR A 349 -0.73 -2.23 -22.64
C TYR A 349 -1.69 -1.06 -22.45
N ASN A 350 -2.69 -0.92 -23.32
CA ASN A 350 -3.69 0.13 -23.18
C ASN A 350 -4.49 -0.05 -21.89
N ARG A 351 -4.85 -1.30 -21.56
CA ARG A 351 -5.53 -1.65 -20.30
C ARG A 351 -4.68 -1.30 -19.09
N TYR A 352 -3.41 -1.67 -19.12
CA TYR A 352 -2.44 -1.38 -18.07
C TYR A 352 -2.27 0.13 -17.83
N HIS A 353 -2.08 0.91 -18.90
CA HIS A 353 -1.93 2.37 -18.80
C HIS A 353 -3.22 3.03 -18.30
N HIS A 354 -4.38 2.61 -18.80
CA HIS A 354 -5.67 3.11 -18.32
C HIS A 354 -5.85 2.85 -16.83
N PHE A 355 -5.56 1.62 -16.36
CA PHE A 355 -5.60 1.30 -14.95
C PHE A 355 -4.70 2.21 -14.12
N LEU A 356 -3.45 2.43 -14.56
CA LEU A 356 -2.53 3.31 -13.84
C LEU A 356 -3.05 4.74 -13.75
N GLU A 357 -3.57 5.31 -14.84
CA GLU A 357 -4.11 6.67 -14.83
C GLU A 357 -5.28 6.80 -13.84
N GLU A 358 -6.27 5.90 -13.93
CA GLU A 358 -7.46 5.92 -13.07
C GLU A 358 -7.12 5.67 -11.60
N ILE A 359 -6.33 4.62 -11.30
CA ILE A 359 -6.02 4.27 -9.91
C ILE A 359 -5.17 5.34 -9.24
N GLN A 360 -4.22 5.96 -9.96
CA GLN A 360 -3.40 7.04 -9.40
C GLN A 360 -4.26 8.26 -9.09
N GLU A 361 -5.23 8.62 -9.95
CA GLU A 361 -6.18 9.69 -9.67
C GLU A 361 -7.04 9.37 -8.43
N ILE A 362 -7.54 8.14 -8.32
CA ILE A 362 -8.33 7.68 -7.16
C ILE A 362 -7.49 7.74 -5.87
N LEU A 363 -6.28 7.20 -5.89
CA LEU A 363 -5.38 7.21 -4.73
C LEU A 363 -5.04 8.64 -4.30
N HIS A 364 -4.71 9.51 -5.26
CA HIS A 364 -4.43 10.92 -5.00
C HIS A 364 -5.62 11.64 -4.36
N LYS A 365 -6.85 11.46 -4.89
CA LYS A 365 -8.08 12.00 -4.27
C LYS A 365 -8.27 11.52 -2.84
N CYS A 366 -7.89 10.27 -2.55
CA CYS A 366 -8.01 9.67 -1.23
C CYS A 366 -6.85 10.02 -0.28
N GLY A 367 -5.88 10.85 -0.69
CA GLY A 367 -4.68 11.15 0.10
C GLY A 367 -3.77 9.93 0.30
N MET A 368 -3.82 8.97 -0.63
CA MET A 368 -3.01 7.75 -0.62
C MET A 368 -1.86 7.91 -1.61
N SER A 369 -0.69 7.35 -1.29
CA SER A 369 0.47 7.41 -2.16
C SER A 369 0.29 6.60 -3.45
N GLU A 370 1.12 6.90 -4.43
CA GLU A 370 1.11 6.24 -5.73
C GLU A 370 1.34 4.72 -5.66
N ILE A 371 0.99 4.02 -6.74
CA ILE A 371 1.29 2.60 -6.94
C ILE A 371 2.78 2.31 -6.72
N TYR A 372 3.08 1.22 -6.01
CA TYR A 372 4.44 0.84 -5.66
C TYR A 372 4.77 -0.59 -6.11
N ILE A 373 5.63 -0.70 -7.13
CA ILE A 373 5.98 -1.99 -7.77
C ILE A 373 6.69 -2.99 -6.85
N VAL A 374 7.29 -2.53 -5.75
CA VAL A 374 7.93 -3.41 -4.75
C VAL A 374 6.88 -4.01 -3.80
N ASN A 375 5.65 -3.47 -3.76
CA ASN A 375 4.54 -4.11 -3.08
C ASN A 375 4.11 -5.35 -3.88
N PRO A 376 4.27 -6.59 -3.35
CA PRO A 376 3.98 -7.80 -4.10
C PRO A 376 2.54 -7.91 -4.58
N TYR A 377 1.58 -7.39 -3.82
CA TYR A 377 0.18 -7.45 -4.23
C TYR A 377 -0.12 -6.49 -5.39
N GLU A 378 0.43 -5.28 -5.35
CA GLU A 378 0.26 -4.31 -6.45
C GLU A 378 0.99 -4.79 -7.70
N CYS A 379 2.22 -5.29 -7.54
CA CYS A 379 2.99 -5.94 -8.60
C CYS A 379 2.23 -7.08 -9.28
N PHE A 380 1.63 -7.97 -8.47
CA PHE A 380 0.78 -9.06 -8.94
C PHE A 380 -0.38 -8.55 -9.81
N LEU A 381 -1.15 -7.56 -9.34
CA LEU A 381 -2.27 -7.01 -10.12
C LEU A 381 -1.81 -6.35 -11.42
N LEU A 382 -0.70 -5.62 -11.38
CA LEU A 382 -0.10 -4.99 -12.56
C LEU A 382 0.35 -6.02 -13.60
N MET A 383 0.91 -7.15 -13.17
CA MET A 383 1.27 -8.24 -14.08
C MET A 383 0.02 -8.87 -14.69
N CYS A 384 -1.03 -9.14 -13.90
CA CYS A 384 -2.27 -9.68 -14.43
C CYS A 384 -2.90 -8.77 -15.50
N LEU A 385 -2.85 -7.44 -15.34
CA LEU A 385 -3.40 -6.52 -16.34
C LEU A 385 -2.73 -6.61 -17.71
N LEU A 386 -1.49 -7.07 -17.75
CA LEU A 386 -0.68 -7.26 -18.96
C LEU A 386 -0.94 -8.62 -19.66
N THR A 387 -1.85 -9.45 -19.15
CA THR A 387 -2.22 -10.72 -19.77
C THR A 387 -3.50 -10.60 -20.60
N ASP A 388 -3.81 -11.59 -21.43
CA ASP A 388 -5.03 -11.56 -22.27
C ASP A 388 -6.31 -11.69 -21.43
N CYS A 389 -6.27 -12.45 -20.32
CA CYS A 389 -7.41 -12.67 -19.43
C CYS A 389 -7.07 -12.35 -17.96
N PRO A 390 -6.98 -11.06 -17.56
CA PRO A 390 -6.42 -10.68 -16.25
C PRO A 390 -7.08 -11.32 -15.04
N LEU A 391 -8.41 -11.41 -15.05
CA LEU A 391 -9.16 -12.01 -13.93
C LEU A 391 -8.99 -13.54 -13.86
N ALA A 392 -8.83 -14.20 -15.01
CA ALA A 392 -8.58 -15.64 -15.05
C ALA A 392 -7.18 -15.94 -14.50
N VAL A 393 -6.17 -15.22 -14.96
CA VAL A 393 -4.79 -15.35 -14.46
C VAL A 393 -4.70 -15.02 -12.97
N PHE A 394 -5.41 -13.98 -12.53
CA PHE A 394 -5.55 -13.66 -11.10
C PHE A 394 -6.11 -14.85 -10.31
N ALA A 395 -7.16 -15.50 -10.82
CA ALA A 395 -7.75 -16.68 -10.20
C ALA A 395 -6.79 -17.87 -10.19
N ASP A 396 -6.10 -18.16 -11.30
CA ASP A 396 -5.17 -19.27 -11.43
C ASP A 396 -3.99 -19.12 -10.45
N ILE A 397 -3.40 -17.93 -10.35
CA ILE A 397 -2.33 -17.64 -9.38
C ILE A 397 -2.81 -17.83 -7.94
N TRP A 398 -4.06 -17.45 -7.64
CA TRP A 398 -4.65 -17.74 -6.35
C TRP A 398 -4.76 -19.24 -6.11
N GLU A 399 -5.29 -20.00 -7.06
CA GLU A 399 -5.45 -21.46 -6.97
C GLU A 399 -4.10 -22.13 -6.73
N MET A 400 -3.11 -21.84 -7.56
CA MET A 400 -1.73 -22.32 -7.47
C MET A 400 -1.12 -22.01 -6.09
N SER A 401 -1.45 -20.86 -5.50
CA SER A 401 -0.92 -20.49 -4.18
C SER A 401 -1.39 -21.38 -3.04
N TYR A 402 -2.47 -22.15 -3.23
CA TYR A 402 -3.04 -23.07 -2.26
C TYR A 402 -2.72 -24.55 -2.54
N GLU A 403 -2.06 -24.86 -3.65
CA GLU A 403 -1.62 -26.22 -3.98
C GLU A 403 -0.54 -26.69 -3.01
N GLU A 404 -0.70 -27.93 -2.50
CA GLU A 404 0.23 -28.50 -1.52
C GLU A 404 1.54 -28.97 -2.18
N ASP A 405 1.48 -29.46 -3.42
CA ASP A 405 2.63 -30.04 -4.13
C ASP A 405 3.68 -28.98 -4.54
N LYS A 406 3.28 -27.71 -4.71
CA LYS A 406 4.22 -26.60 -4.98
C LYS A 406 4.95 -26.11 -3.72
N LYS A 407 4.63 -26.62 -2.52
CA LYS A 407 5.33 -26.29 -1.26
C LYS A 407 6.67 -27.01 -1.12
N ASP A 408 6.80 -28.19 -1.74
CA ASP A 408 7.97 -29.07 -1.59
C ASP A 408 9.07 -28.84 -2.64
N ILE A 409 8.91 -27.86 -3.53
CA ILE A 409 9.99 -27.36 -4.40
C ILE A 409 10.83 -26.30 -3.65
N SER A 410 10.99 -26.47 -2.33
CA SER A 410 11.68 -25.54 -1.41
C SER A 410 13.20 -25.70 -1.46
#